data_AF-A0A026W707-F1
#
_entry.id   AF-A0A026W707-F1
#
_cell.length_a   1.000
_cell.length_b   1.000
_cell.length_c   1.000
_cell.angle_alpha   90.00
_cell.angle_beta   90.00
_cell.angle_gamma   90.00
#
_symmetry.space_group_name_H-M   'P 1'
#
loop_
_entity.id
_entity.type
_entity.pdbx_description
1 polymer ?
#
loop_
_entity_poly.entity_id
_entity_poly.type
_entity_poly.pdbx_seq_one_letter_code
_entity_poly.pdbx_strand_id
1 'polypeptide(L)'
;DFPGMCFASTKCATIEPTKSWQLAPFCGRSTCVPADDNSGRLFELVEDCGPLPKANPKCKLSDKTNKTASFPDCCPIFECEDGAKLEYPEIPTLPTPTEDAAKGEPAAAAPTA
;
A
#
# COMPACT_ATOMS: atom_id res chain seq x y z
N ASP A 1 8.68 -2.75 19.50
CA ASP A 1 8.68 -3.72 18.40
C ASP A 1 8.38 -5.10 18.97
N PHE A 2 7.58 -5.92 18.28
CA PHE A 2 7.13 -7.24 18.77
C PHE A 2 7.85 -8.33 17.97
N PRO A 3 8.86 -9.01 18.53
CA PRO A 3 9.67 -9.96 17.77
C PRO A 3 8.82 -11.03 17.07
N GLY A 4 8.99 -11.16 15.75
CA GLY A 4 8.29 -12.15 14.93
C GLY A 4 6.82 -11.84 14.61
N MET A 5 6.31 -10.66 14.96
CA MET A 5 4.92 -10.26 14.73
C MET A 5 4.83 -8.84 14.16
N CYS A 6 3.83 -8.56 13.32
CA CYS A 6 3.50 -7.19 12.96
C CYS A 6 2.60 -6.55 14.01
N PHE A 7 2.77 -5.26 14.29
CA PHE A 7 1.83 -4.51 15.13
C PHE A 7 0.79 -3.78 14.28
N ALA A 8 -0.47 -4.19 14.39
CA ALA A 8 -1.59 -3.56 13.71
C ALA A 8 -2.13 -2.39 14.55
N SER A 9 -1.72 -1.16 14.22
CA SER A 9 -2.10 0.06 14.96
C SER A 9 -3.62 0.27 15.02
N THR A 10 -4.33 0.02 13.91
CA THR A 10 -5.79 0.14 13.81
C THR A 10 -6.57 -0.84 14.67
N LYS A 11 -5.92 -1.94 15.11
CA LYS A 11 -6.50 -2.96 15.99
C LYS A 11 -5.95 -2.95 17.41
N CYS A 12 -4.87 -2.20 17.66
CA CYS A 12 -4.09 -2.27 18.89
C CYS A 12 -3.70 -3.73 19.25
N ALA A 13 -3.24 -4.50 18.25
CA ALA A 13 -2.96 -5.93 18.39
C ALA A 13 -1.76 -6.36 17.54
N THR A 14 -1.13 -7.49 17.92
CA THR A 14 -0.09 -8.13 17.12
C THR A 14 -0.68 -9.16 16.17
N ILE A 15 -0.14 -9.24 14.96
CA ILE A 15 -0.61 -10.11 13.88
C ILE A 15 0.55 -10.99 13.40
N GLU A 16 0.28 -12.29 13.22
CA GLU A 16 1.26 -13.27 12.74
C GLU A 16 1.68 -12.99 11.29
N PRO A 17 2.89 -13.40 10.88
CA PRO A 17 3.31 -13.36 9.49
C PRO A 17 2.28 -14.02 8.57
N THR A 18 2.15 -13.50 7.35
CA THR A 18 1.20 -13.90 6.28
C THR A 18 -0.28 -13.60 6.55
N LYS A 19 -0.65 -13.16 7.75
CA LYS A 19 -2.04 -12.82 8.06
C LYS A 19 -2.39 -11.40 7.60
N SER A 20 -3.64 -11.23 7.21
CA SER A 20 -4.20 -9.94 6.81
C SER A 20 -5.26 -9.44 7.79
N TRP A 21 -5.44 -8.12 7.84
CA TRP A 21 -6.49 -7.48 8.63
C TRP A 21 -7.07 -6.27 7.90
N GLN A 22 -8.35 -6.00 8.14
CA GLN A 22 -8.99 -4.78 7.68
C GLN A 22 -8.48 -3.56 8.44
N LEU A 23 -8.32 -2.44 7.73
CA LEU A 23 -7.86 -1.17 8.26
C LEU A 23 -8.98 -0.25 8.76
N ALA A 24 -10.20 -0.79 8.91
CA ALA A 24 -11.36 -0.05 9.41
C ALA A 24 -10.99 0.81 10.64
N PRO A 25 -11.34 2.11 10.64
CA PRO A 25 -12.32 2.78 9.78
C PRO A 25 -11.82 3.22 8.39
N PHE A 26 -10.55 2.97 8.04
CA PHE A 26 -10.03 3.22 6.70
C PHE A 26 -10.40 2.09 5.74
N CYS A 27 -10.67 2.43 4.47
CA CYS A 27 -10.93 1.43 3.45
C CYS A 27 -9.63 0.88 2.87
N GLY A 28 -9.14 -0.19 3.50
CA GLY A 28 -7.93 -0.88 3.09
C GLY A 28 -7.73 -2.17 3.88
N ARG A 29 -6.75 -2.94 3.46
CA ARG A 29 -6.31 -4.18 4.10
C ARG A 29 -4.80 -4.13 4.26
N SER A 30 -4.34 -4.54 5.43
CA SER A 30 -2.93 -4.78 5.68
C SER A 30 -2.63 -6.26 5.69
N THR A 31 -1.40 -6.62 5.33
CA THR A 31 -0.86 -7.97 5.44
C THR A 31 0.51 -7.94 6.08
N CYS A 32 0.77 -8.81 7.06
CA CYS A 32 2.09 -8.94 7.65
C CYS A 32 2.97 -9.78 6.72
N VAL A 33 3.99 -9.18 6.10
CA VAL A 33 4.86 -9.85 5.12
C VAL A 33 6.31 -9.87 5.60
N PRO A 34 7.06 -10.94 5.36
CA PRO A 34 8.50 -10.94 5.61
C PRO A 34 9.23 -10.03 4.62
N ALA A 35 10.35 -9.45 5.05
CA ALA A 35 11.28 -8.77 4.16
C ALA A 35 11.95 -9.77 3.19
N ASP A 36 12.15 -9.35 1.94
CA ASP A 36 12.75 -10.20 0.89
C ASP A 36 14.24 -10.51 1.13
N ASP A 37 14.89 -9.80 2.04
CA ASP A 37 16.32 -9.91 2.34
C ASP A 37 16.67 -11.00 3.37
N ASN A 38 15.70 -11.82 3.79
CA ASN A 38 15.85 -12.86 4.82
C ASN A 38 16.36 -12.33 6.18
N SER A 39 16.26 -11.02 6.45
CA SER A 39 16.72 -10.42 7.71
C SER A 39 15.85 -10.77 8.92
N GLY A 40 14.73 -11.46 8.71
CA GLY A 40 13.72 -11.71 9.74
C GLY A 40 12.86 -10.49 10.07
N ARG A 41 13.08 -9.35 9.39
CA ARG A 41 12.21 -8.18 9.48
C ARG A 41 10.84 -8.47 8.87
N LEU A 42 9.81 -7.85 9.45
CA LEU A 42 8.44 -7.92 8.97
C LEU A 42 7.97 -6.53 8.56
N PHE A 43 7.17 -6.47 7.51
CA PHE A 43 6.52 -5.26 7.02
C PHE A 43 5.01 -5.42 7.08
N GLU A 44 4.32 -4.32 7.37
CA GLU A 44 2.90 -4.19 7.11
C GLU A 44 2.73 -3.73 5.66
N LEU A 45 2.34 -4.63 4.76
CA LEU A 45 1.97 -4.29 3.40
C LEU A 45 0.52 -3.77 3.39
N VAL A 46 0.35 -2.49 3.07
CA VAL A 46 -0.96 -1.82 3.01
C VAL A 46 -1.47 -1.80 1.58
N GLU A 47 -2.68 -2.34 1.38
CA GLU A 47 -3.47 -2.20 0.16
C GLU A 47 -4.69 -1.32 0.48
N ASP A 48 -4.84 -0.20 -0.24
CA ASP A 48 -5.99 0.68 -0.11
C ASP A 48 -6.59 1.00 -1.49
N CYS A 49 -7.55 1.92 -1.55
CA CYS A 49 -8.24 2.28 -2.79
C CYS A 49 -7.38 3.11 -3.77
N GLY A 50 -6.12 3.41 -3.42
CA GLY A 50 -5.25 4.26 -4.20
C GLY A 50 -5.61 5.75 -4.12
N PRO A 51 -4.91 6.60 -4.90
CA PRO A 51 -5.16 8.03 -4.91
C PRO A 51 -6.58 8.35 -5.40
N LEU A 52 -7.21 9.34 -4.78
CA LEU A 52 -8.47 9.87 -5.29
C LEU A 52 -8.22 10.64 -6.59
N PRO A 53 -9.19 10.61 -7.53
CA PRO A 53 -9.09 11.39 -8.75
C PRO A 53 -9.10 12.89 -8.44
N LYS A 54 -8.53 13.69 -9.34
CA LYS A 54 -8.63 15.15 -9.32
C LYS A 54 -10.10 15.56 -9.38
N ALA A 55 -10.44 16.65 -8.71
CA ALA A 55 -11.80 17.17 -8.68
C ALA A 55 -12.31 17.44 -10.10
N ASN A 56 -13.41 16.80 -10.48
CA ASN A 56 -14.05 16.97 -11.77
C ASN A 56 -15.56 17.21 -11.56
N PRO A 57 -16.11 18.38 -11.91
CA PRO A 57 -17.54 18.67 -11.69
C PRO A 57 -18.47 17.75 -12.50
N LYS A 58 -17.96 17.06 -13.52
CA LYS A 58 -18.72 16.11 -14.35
C LYS A 58 -18.67 14.67 -13.83
N CYS A 59 -17.97 14.42 -12.74
CA CYS A 59 -17.88 13.11 -12.11
C CYS A 59 -18.25 13.22 -10.62
N LYS A 60 -19.22 12.44 -10.18
CA LYS A 60 -19.69 12.42 -8.79
C LYS A 60 -19.44 11.06 -8.15
N LEU A 61 -19.33 11.04 -6.82
CA LEU A 61 -19.33 9.78 -6.07
C LEU A 61 -20.69 9.10 -6.29
N SER A 62 -20.67 7.85 -6.71
CA SER A 62 -21.85 7.02 -6.94
C SER A 62 -22.49 6.63 -5.62
N ASP A 63 -23.83 6.62 -5.58
CA ASP A 63 -24.63 6.10 -4.47
C ASP A 63 -24.40 4.59 -4.23
N LYS A 64 -23.77 3.90 -5.18
CA LYS A 64 -23.35 2.49 -5.05
C LYS A 64 -22.14 2.32 -4.12
N THR A 65 -21.47 3.42 -3.76
CA THR A 65 -20.30 3.37 -2.86
C THR A 65 -20.75 3.03 -1.44
N ASN A 66 -20.39 1.84 -0.94
CA ASN A 66 -20.65 1.46 0.44
C ASN A 66 -19.41 1.63 1.33
N LYS A 67 -19.23 2.84 1.89
CA LYS A 67 -18.07 3.18 2.73
C LYS A 67 -17.91 2.32 3.99
N THR A 68 -18.94 1.57 4.40
CA THR A 68 -18.92 0.70 5.59
C THR A 68 -18.61 -0.76 5.25
N ALA A 69 -18.52 -1.11 3.97
CA ALA A 69 -18.14 -2.44 3.54
C ALA A 69 -16.68 -2.76 3.90
N SER A 70 -16.30 -4.03 3.74
CA SER A 70 -14.90 -4.45 3.86
C SER A 70 -14.14 -4.13 2.57
N PHE A 71 -12.84 -3.85 2.66
CA PHE A 71 -12.01 -3.69 1.45
C PHE A 71 -12.03 -4.98 0.62
N PRO A 72 -12.16 -4.92 -0.73
CA PRO A 72 -12.12 -3.71 -1.57
C PRO A 72 -13.49 -3.02 -1.81
N ASP A 73 -14.57 -3.57 -1.30
CA ASP A 73 -15.94 -3.11 -1.62
C ASP A 73 -16.29 -1.75 -1.01
N CYS A 74 -15.50 -1.25 -0.05
CA CYS A 74 -15.65 0.10 0.48
C CYS A 74 -15.02 1.19 -0.38
N CYS A 75 -14.34 0.83 -1.47
CA CYS A 75 -13.66 1.80 -2.32
C CYS A 75 -14.65 2.71 -3.06
N PRO A 76 -14.28 3.99 -3.28
CA PRO A 76 -15.15 4.96 -3.93
C PRO A 76 -15.38 4.59 -5.39
N ILE A 77 -16.66 4.52 -5.78
CA ILE A 77 -17.07 4.33 -7.16
C ILE A 77 -17.54 5.69 -7.67
N PHE A 78 -17.00 6.14 -8.80
CA PHE A 78 -17.37 7.43 -9.39
C PHE A 78 -18.19 7.20 -10.67
N GLU A 79 -19.25 7.98 -10.83
CA GLU A 79 -20.08 8.05 -12.03
C GLU A 79 -19.85 9.39 -12.72
N CYS A 80 -19.51 9.33 -14.00
CA CYS A 80 -19.22 10.51 -14.82
C CYS A 80 -20.28 10.68 -15.91
N GLU A 81 -20.56 11.92 -16.30
CA GLU A 81 -21.32 12.24 -17.51
C GLU A 81 -20.64 11.67 -18.78
N ASP A 82 -21.41 11.46 -19.84
CA ASP A 82 -20.88 10.88 -21.08
C ASP A 82 -19.68 11.67 -21.63
N GLY A 83 -18.57 10.95 -21.84
CA GLY A 83 -17.32 11.51 -22.33
C GLY A 83 -16.42 12.16 -21.26
N ALA A 84 -16.89 12.33 -20.01
CA ALA A 84 -16.05 12.76 -18.91
C ALA A 84 -15.18 11.60 -18.39
N LYS A 85 -13.91 11.90 -18.12
CA LYS A 85 -12.93 10.94 -17.57
C LYS A 85 -12.36 11.47 -16.26
N LEU A 86 -12.05 10.54 -15.36
CA LEU A 86 -11.31 10.83 -14.14
C LEU A 86 -9.83 10.92 -14.48
N GLU A 87 -9.20 12.00 -14.03
CA GLU A 87 -7.75 12.12 -14.04
C GLU A 87 -7.23 11.89 -12.63
N TYR A 88 -6.20 11.08 -12.50
CA TYR A 88 -5.57 10.82 -11.21
C TYR A 88 -4.31 11.69 -11.06
N PRO A 89 -3.94 12.08 -9.83
CA PRO A 89 -2.64 12.69 -9.58
C PRO A 89 -1.52 11.75 -10.03
N GLU A 90 -0.47 12.32 -10.64
CA GLU A 90 0.76 11.56 -10.87
C GLU A 90 1.41 11.28 -9.52
N ILE A 91 1.62 9.99 -9.22
CA ILE A 91 2.38 9.59 -8.05
C ILE A 91 3.85 9.60 -8.44
N PRO A 92 4.73 10.29 -7.71
CA PRO A 92 6.16 10.15 -7.90
C PRO A 92 6.55 8.68 -7.69
N THR A 93 6.87 7.97 -8.78
CA THR A 93 7.39 6.62 -8.70
C THR A 93 8.88 6.70 -8.44
N LEU A 94 9.38 5.83 -7.56
CA LEU A 94 10.80 5.55 -7.53
C LEU A 94 11.18 4.98 -8.90
N PRO A 95 12.33 5.36 -9.47
CA PRO A 95 12.80 4.75 -10.72
C PRO A 95 12.83 3.23 -10.53
N THR A 96 12.25 2.50 -11.48
CA THR A 96 12.37 1.04 -11.54
C THR A 96 13.86 0.69 -11.50
N PRO A 97 14.32 -0.22 -10.63
CA PRO A 97 15.70 -0.68 -10.64
C PRO A 97 16.00 -1.21 -12.04
N THR A 98 16.81 -0.48 -12.81
CA THR A 98 17.27 -0.91 -14.13
C THR A 98 18.12 -2.17 -13.93
N GLU A 99 17.97 -3.17 -14.81
CA GLU A 99 18.72 -4.44 -14.76
C GLU A 99 20.24 -4.28 -14.64
N ASP A 100 20.80 -3.12 -15.01
CA ASP A 100 22.22 -2.79 -14.87
C ASP A 100 22.73 -2.64 -13.43
N ALA A 101 21.86 -2.46 -12.42
CA ALA A 101 22.30 -2.42 -11.02
C ALA A 101 22.64 -3.82 -10.45
N ALA A 102 22.33 -4.90 -11.18
CA ALA A 102 22.58 -6.27 -10.76
C ALA A 102 23.97 -6.81 -11.15
N LYS A 103 24.82 -6.02 -11.83
CA LYS A 103 26.14 -6.51 -12.29
C LYS A 103 27.28 -5.51 -12.09
N GLY A 104 27.92 -5.63 -10.91
CA GLY A 104 29.26 -5.10 -10.60
C GLY A 104 29.22 -3.91 -9.63
N GLU A 105 30.07 -3.80 -8.61
CA GLU A 105 31.19 -4.59 -8.07
C GLU A 105 31.65 -3.84 -6.78
N PRO A 106 32.83 -4.06 -6.16
CA PRO A 106 33.37 -5.16 -5.36
C PRO A 106 33.47 -4.82 -3.84
N ALA A 107 34.01 -5.77 -3.06
CA ALA A 107 34.50 -5.58 -1.69
C ALA A 107 35.58 -4.48 -1.56
N ALA A 108 35.48 -3.64 -0.53
CA ALA A 108 36.60 -2.91 0.10
C ALA A 108 36.17 -2.52 1.53
N ALA A 109 36.65 -3.22 2.55
CA ALA A 109 37.86 -2.91 3.32
C ALA A 109 37.51 -2.19 4.65
N ALA A 110 37.76 -2.88 5.75
CA ALA A 110 37.72 -2.35 7.11
C ALA A 110 38.76 -1.23 7.31
N PRO A 111 38.52 -0.28 8.23
CA PRO A 111 39.59 0.43 8.91
C PRO A 111 39.79 -0.14 10.33
N THR A 112 41.03 -0.49 10.62
CA THR A 112 41.61 -0.67 11.96
C THR A 112 41.57 0.63 12.76
N ALA A 113 41.27 0.50 14.07
CA ALA A 113 41.93 1.22 15.15
C ALA A 113 41.86 0.35 16.42
#